data_AF-A0A8X7SUI0-F1
#
_entry.id   AF-A0A8X7SUI0-F1
#
_cell.length_a   1.000
_cell.length_b   1.000
_cell.length_c   1.000
_cell.angle_alpha   90.00
_cell.angle_beta   90.00
_cell.angle_gamma   90.00
#
_symmetry.space_group_name_H-M   'P 1'
#
loop_
_entity.id
_entity.type
_entity.pdbx_description
1 polymer ?
#
loop_
_entity_poly.entity_id
_entity_poly.type
_entity_poly.pdbx_seq_one_letter_code
_entity_poly.pdbx_strand_id
1 'polypeptide(L)'
;MEMSSTLQLLRIWRRYNSGKSKSTRPPTNRMFTDSQEDALIAWIGVLDGLEISARANLITASANQLLRDGFQGDPSLAPVVGAEWTKKFIKRHEELHFIKQKSRELSRMTLDWSGVNWFFLKLRKVIEKHGILPDDIWNVDEAGFRVGIGGRQWIVTRCTSRDAHLAAETCRDSVTCIEAVSAAGQHIEAMVIMSAAHHSEAWVDNTLEDETLFVVSPNGYTDDIIALRWIKHFANRTKNMTKGSRRLLIFDGHGSHCTKQFLSVCEENNIIPFSFPPHSSHVLQPLDVSVFQPYKHWHREAVDAATRTGCTNFTKTEFLAALNDIRIKALKPNTIKNGFRLTGIYPLRPDEVLKKFAAPKDHEAEAEQAGTSSQQLSSPPHLPATPRTIRSIIRTAHAIQENYELSPTIARYVKGTLQNAQSGSLAIQALSNQTAAQQERNKRNERQRKVTQSGGVLHAFEAREIAAEKLEQEKLDHARREWTKVKREAKLRGSEGWSKLYTELCKAVKHWEKDRDAREQRFEEARARKRAFEETTQQQTKRLRHEK
;
A
#
# COMPACT_ATOMS: atom_id res chain seq x y z
N MET A 1 -76.84 -5.15 -8.82
CA MET A 1 -76.27 -3.84 -8.40
C MET A 1 -75.91 -3.80 -6.92
N GLU A 2 -76.67 -4.47 -6.04
CA GLU A 2 -76.58 -4.36 -4.58
C GLU A 2 -75.26 -4.81 -3.95
N MET A 3 -74.62 -5.90 -4.41
CA MET A 3 -73.35 -6.40 -3.84
C MET A 3 -72.20 -5.37 -3.80
N SER A 4 -72.20 -4.37 -4.68
CA SER A 4 -71.19 -3.30 -4.67
C SER A 4 -71.40 -2.35 -3.49
N SER A 5 -72.66 -2.05 -3.16
CA SER A 5 -73.06 -1.18 -2.05
C SER A 5 -72.67 -1.77 -0.70
N THR A 6 -72.94 -3.06 -0.48
CA THR A 6 -72.61 -3.76 0.78
C THR A 6 -71.10 -3.76 1.07
N LEU A 7 -70.28 -3.96 0.03
CA LEU A 7 -68.81 -3.90 0.15
C LEU A 7 -68.29 -2.48 0.43
N GLN A 8 -68.97 -1.43 -0.04
CA GLN A 8 -68.62 -0.05 0.29
C GLN A 8 -69.01 0.31 1.73
N LEU A 9 -70.22 -0.06 2.16
CA LEU A 9 -70.70 0.13 3.53
C LEU A 9 -69.80 -0.59 4.55
N LEU A 10 -69.40 -1.84 4.30
CA LEU A 10 -68.46 -2.57 5.16
C LEU A 10 -67.07 -1.91 5.23
N ARG A 11 -66.61 -1.23 4.17
CA ARG A 11 -65.36 -0.46 4.18
C ARG A 11 -65.49 0.83 4.99
N ILE A 12 -66.62 1.52 4.91
CA ILE A 12 -66.91 2.74 5.68
C ILE A 12 -67.05 2.40 7.17
N TRP A 13 -67.80 1.35 7.51
CA TRP A 13 -67.98 0.89 8.90
C TRP A 13 -66.67 0.49 9.56
N ARG A 14 -65.78 -0.25 8.85
CA ARG A 14 -64.41 -0.55 9.33
C ARG A 14 -63.52 0.70 9.48
N ARG A 15 -63.81 1.80 8.77
CA ARG A 15 -63.07 3.06 8.85
C ARG A 15 -63.53 3.91 10.04
N TYR A 16 -64.83 3.89 10.33
CA TYR A 16 -65.44 4.52 11.52
C TYR A 16 -64.97 3.83 12.81
N ASN A 17 -65.00 2.49 12.85
CA ASN A 17 -64.59 1.69 14.01
C ASN A 17 -63.07 1.43 14.08
N SER A 18 -62.23 2.46 13.94
CA SER A 18 -60.76 2.48 14.14
C SER A 18 -59.81 1.86 13.09
N GLY A 19 -60.28 1.49 11.88
CA GLY A 19 -59.41 0.94 10.84
C GLY A 19 -58.53 1.95 10.09
N LYS A 20 -57.22 2.00 10.41
CA LYS A 20 -56.19 2.71 9.61
C LYS A 20 -56.29 2.35 8.10
N SER A 21 -56.18 3.37 7.25
CA SER A 21 -56.20 3.28 5.77
C SER A 21 -55.19 2.27 5.23
N LYS A 22 -55.41 1.70 4.03
CA LYS A 22 -54.38 0.92 3.33
C LYS A 22 -53.07 1.69 3.13
N SER A 23 -53.13 3.02 3.04
CA SER A 23 -51.94 3.90 2.96
C SER A 23 -51.21 4.10 4.29
N THR A 24 -51.88 3.89 5.43
CA THR A 24 -51.33 4.08 6.79
C THR A 24 -51.24 2.77 7.58
N ARG A 25 -51.26 1.62 6.87
CA ARG A 25 -50.92 0.32 7.44
C ARG A 25 -49.45 0.03 7.14
N PRO A 26 -48.63 -0.40 8.11
CA PRO A 26 -47.31 -0.93 7.79
C PRO A 26 -47.49 -2.15 6.87
N PRO A 27 -46.69 -2.28 5.78
CA PRO A 27 -46.80 -3.41 4.86
C PRO A 27 -46.53 -4.73 5.57
N THR A 28 -47.40 -5.72 5.34
CA THR A 28 -47.44 -6.99 6.10
C THR A 28 -46.16 -7.81 6.02
N ASN A 29 -45.33 -7.61 4.98
CA ASN A 29 -44.02 -8.25 4.81
C ASN A 29 -42.90 -7.19 4.85
N ARG A 30 -42.70 -6.51 5.99
CA ARG A 30 -41.44 -5.78 6.24
C ARG A 30 -40.34 -6.79 6.57
N MET A 31 -39.19 -6.68 5.90
CA MET A 31 -37.99 -7.48 6.21
C MET A 31 -37.23 -6.98 7.45
N PHE A 32 -37.47 -5.74 7.86
CA PHE A 32 -36.85 -5.11 9.02
C PHE A 32 -37.93 -4.68 10.02
N THR A 33 -37.58 -4.74 11.29
CA THR A 33 -38.31 -4.06 12.37
C THR A 33 -38.05 -2.56 12.32
N ASP A 34 -38.95 -1.76 12.91
CA ASP A 34 -38.83 -0.30 12.90
C ASP A 34 -37.50 0.15 13.54
N SER A 35 -37.07 -0.48 14.65
CA SER A 35 -35.78 -0.22 15.29
C SER A 35 -34.54 -0.55 14.44
N GLN A 36 -34.64 -1.46 13.47
CA GLN A 36 -33.57 -1.73 12.51
C GLN A 36 -33.57 -0.71 11.35
N GLU A 37 -34.73 -0.18 10.96
CA GLU A 37 -34.82 0.94 10.03
C GLU A 37 -34.29 2.23 10.68
N ASP A 38 -34.63 2.51 11.95
CA ASP A 38 -34.11 3.63 12.74
C ASP A 38 -32.57 3.57 12.87
N ALA A 39 -32.00 2.39 13.11
CA ALA A 39 -30.56 2.19 13.18
C ALA A 39 -29.85 2.47 11.83
N LEU A 40 -30.49 2.20 10.70
CA LEU A 40 -29.98 2.55 9.37
C LEU A 40 -30.07 4.06 9.11
N ILE A 41 -31.14 4.72 9.56
CA ILE A 41 -31.30 6.18 9.45
C ILE A 41 -30.23 6.89 10.29
N ALA A 42 -30.03 6.47 11.54
CA ALA A 42 -28.98 7.00 12.41
C ALA A 42 -27.58 6.80 11.81
N TRP A 43 -27.31 5.65 11.19
CA TRP A 43 -26.05 5.38 10.49
C TRP A 43 -25.86 6.25 9.23
N ILE A 44 -26.92 6.53 8.46
CA ILE A 44 -26.88 7.51 7.36
C ILE A 44 -26.56 8.90 7.90
N GLY A 45 -27.17 9.32 9.02
CA GLY A 45 -26.85 10.59 9.68
C GLY A 45 -25.39 10.69 10.17
N VAL A 46 -24.77 9.57 10.55
CA VAL A 46 -23.32 9.51 10.83
C VAL A 46 -22.51 9.72 9.54
N LEU A 47 -22.89 9.10 8.42
CA LEU A 47 -22.21 9.31 7.14
C LEU A 47 -22.32 10.76 6.66
N ASP A 48 -23.50 11.38 6.74
CA ASP A 48 -23.71 12.79 6.38
C ASP A 48 -22.89 13.72 7.31
N GLY A 49 -22.87 13.44 8.62
CA GLY A 49 -22.01 14.14 9.59
C GLY A 49 -20.52 14.01 9.29
N LEU A 50 -20.12 12.99 8.53
CA LEU A 50 -18.76 12.74 8.06
C LEU A 50 -18.49 13.27 6.64
N GLU A 51 -19.48 13.82 5.92
CA GLU A 51 -19.46 14.17 4.47
C GLU A 51 -19.34 12.99 3.48
N ILE A 52 -19.60 11.77 3.96
CA ILE A 52 -19.57 10.58 3.13
C ILE A 52 -20.94 10.41 2.47
N SER A 53 -21.00 10.53 1.14
CA SER A 53 -22.25 10.29 0.41
C SER A 53 -22.71 8.83 0.52
N ALA A 54 -23.82 8.60 1.24
CA ALA A 54 -24.44 7.28 1.43
C ALA A 54 -25.06 6.74 0.11
N ARG A 55 -24.21 6.19 -0.77
CA ARG A 55 -24.62 5.62 -2.06
C ARG A 55 -25.63 4.49 -1.86
N ALA A 56 -26.63 4.37 -2.74
CA ALA A 56 -27.69 3.36 -2.63
C ALA A 56 -27.15 1.93 -2.44
N ASN A 57 -26.06 1.56 -3.13
CA ASN A 57 -25.41 0.26 -2.98
C ASN A 57 -24.83 0.03 -1.56
N LEU A 58 -24.30 1.08 -0.92
CA LEU A 58 -23.75 1.03 0.44
C LEU A 58 -24.87 0.87 1.48
N ILE A 59 -26.03 1.51 1.25
CA ILE A 59 -27.24 1.32 2.06
C ILE A 59 -27.76 -0.13 1.90
N THR A 60 -27.85 -0.64 0.66
CA THR A 60 -28.21 -2.04 0.37
C THR A 60 -27.26 -3.02 1.06
N ALA A 61 -25.94 -2.78 0.99
CA ALA A 61 -24.93 -3.63 1.62
C ALA A 61 -25.04 -3.62 3.16
N SER A 62 -25.26 -2.45 3.76
CA SER A 62 -25.40 -2.29 5.21
C SER A 62 -26.71 -2.91 5.74
N ALA A 63 -27.79 -2.82 4.96
CA ALA A 63 -29.03 -3.54 5.23
C ALA A 63 -28.84 -5.07 5.16
N ASN A 64 -28.21 -5.59 4.09
CA ASN A 64 -27.88 -7.02 3.99
C ASN A 64 -26.98 -7.49 5.14
N GLN A 65 -26.06 -6.64 5.61
CA GLN A 65 -25.22 -6.97 6.76
C GLN A 65 -26.05 -7.07 8.05
N LEU A 66 -26.98 -6.14 8.31
CA LEU A 66 -27.89 -6.24 9.47
C LEU A 66 -28.76 -7.50 9.45
N LEU A 67 -29.19 -7.96 8.27
CA LEU A 67 -29.93 -9.22 8.12
C LEU A 67 -29.06 -10.44 8.44
N ARG A 68 -27.78 -10.45 8.02
CA ARG A 68 -26.81 -11.49 8.40
C ARG A 68 -26.51 -11.47 9.89
N ASP A 69 -26.22 -10.29 10.45
CA ASP A 69 -25.88 -10.10 11.87
C ASP A 69 -27.02 -10.60 12.79
N GLY A 70 -28.28 -10.50 12.34
CA GLY A 70 -29.47 -10.97 13.06
C GLY A 70 -29.98 -12.37 12.70
N PHE A 71 -29.34 -13.10 11.78
CA PHE A 71 -29.83 -14.41 11.32
C PHE A 71 -29.35 -15.55 12.23
N GLN A 72 -30.30 -16.27 12.83
CA GLN A 72 -30.02 -17.45 13.66
C GLN A 72 -29.85 -18.69 12.78
N GLY A 73 -28.69 -18.82 12.12
CA GLY A 73 -28.35 -19.92 11.23
C GLY A 73 -27.00 -19.71 10.54
N ASP A 74 -26.74 -20.45 9.45
CA ASP A 74 -25.55 -20.20 8.61
C ASP A 74 -25.65 -18.80 7.97
N PRO A 75 -24.69 -17.88 8.19
CA PRO A 75 -24.71 -16.53 7.61
C PRO A 75 -24.74 -16.49 6.07
N SER A 76 -24.35 -17.57 5.38
CA SER A 76 -24.44 -17.68 3.92
C SER A 76 -25.87 -17.89 3.40
N LEU A 77 -26.78 -18.36 4.26
CA LEU A 77 -28.21 -18.56 3.97
C LEU A 77 -29.10 -17.41 4.43
N ALA A 78 -28.52 -16.35 5.01
CA ALA A 78 -29.27 -15.19 5.50
C ALA A 78 -30.02 -14.47 4.35
N PRO A 79 -31.25 -13.98 4.60
CA PRO A 79 -32.04 -13.30 3.58
C PRO A 79 -31.38 -11.98 3.15
N VAL A 80 -31.47 -11.68 1.86
CA VAL A 80 -30.97 -10.41 1.27
C VAL A 80 -32.13 -9.54 0.78
N VAL A 81 -31.95 -8.23 0.86
CA VAL A 81 -32.94 -7.26 0.38
C VAL A 81 -33.04 -7.29 -1.15
N GLY A 82 -34.26 -7.23 -1.67
CA GLY A 82 -34.48 -7.16 -3.12
C GLY A 82 -34.01 -5.83 -3.74
N ALA A 83 -33.73 -5.82 -5.04
CA ALA A 83 -33.14 -4.68 -5.75
C ALA A 83 -33.89 -3.33 -5.58
N GLU A 84 -35.21 -3.37 -5.44
CA GLU A 84 -36.06 -2.17 -5.23
C GLU A 84 -36.23 -1.79 -3.75
N TRP A 85 -35.64 -2.53 -2.80
CA TRP A 85 -35.83 -2.29 -1.36
C TRP A 85 -35.31 -0.90 -0.95
N THR A 86 -34.10 -0.52 -1.36
CA THR A 86 -33.48 0.76 -0.97
C THR A 86 -34.27 1.97 -1.45
N LYS A 87 -34.82 1.91 -2.68
CA LYS A 87 -35.73 2.94 -3.20
C LYS A 87 -37.02 3.03 -2.38
N LYS A 88 -37.58 1.88 -2.00
CA LYS A 88 -38.79 1.80 -1.16
C LYS A 88 -38.51 2.24 0.28
N PHE A 89 -37.32 2.00 0.81
CA PHE A 89 -36.87 2.43 2.14
C PHE A 89 -36.77 3.95 2.21
N ILE A 90 -36.01 4.57 1.31
CA ILE A 90 -35.90 6.04 1.24
C ILE A 90 -37.28 6.69 1.01
N LYS A 91 -38.16 6.10 0.17
CA LYS A 91 -39.53 6.61 -0.02
C LYS A 91 -40.44 6.48 1.22
N ARG A 92 -40.09 5.69 2.24
CA ARG A 92 -40.88 5.54 3.48
C ARG A 92 -40.50 6.53 4.58
N HIS A 93 -39.29 7.07 4.53
CA HIS A 93 -38.72 7.90 5.59
C HIS A 93 -38.54 9.32 5.06
N GLU A 94 -39.34 10.25 5.57
CA GLU A 94 -39.44 11.60 5.01
C GLU A 94 -38.16 12.43 5.23
N GLU A 95 -37.33 12.08 6.22
CA GLU A 95 -36.00 12.64 6.42
C GLU A 95 -34.96 12.23 5.37
N LEU A 96 -35.21 11.19 4.56
CA LEU A 96 -34.26 10.70 3.56
C LEU A 96 -34.60 11.22 2.15
N HIS A 97 -33.60 11.71 1.42
CA HIS A 97 -33.80 12.35 0.12
C HIS A 97 -32.92 11.77 -0.98
N PHE A 98 -33.52 11.43 -2.13
CA PHE A 98 -32.77 11.05 -3.34
C PHE A 98 -32.18 12.28 -4.04
N ILE A 99 -30.99 12.69 -3.64
CA ILE A 99 -30.21 13.70 -4.36
C ILE A 99 -29.52 13.05 -5.56
N LYS A 100 -30.00 13.35 -6.78
CA LYS A 100 -29.34 12.87 -8.01
C LYS A 100 -28.04 13.63 -8.23
N GLN A 101 -26.91 12.96 -8.01
CA GLN A 101 -25.59 13.48 -8.39
C GLN A 101 -25.59 13.85 -9.88
N LYS A 102 -25.38 15.13 -10.19
CA LYS A 102 -25.29 15.62 -11.57
C LYS A 102 -23.88 15.40 -12.07
N SER A 103 -23.72 14.63 -13.15
CA SER A 103 -22.45 14.58 -13.87
C SER A 103 -22.13 15.99 -14.37
N ARG A 104 -20.98 16.52 -13.99
CA ARG A 104 -20.43 17.79 -14.44
C ARG A 104 -19.02 17.52 -14.95
N GLU A 105 -18.61 18.28 -15.95
CA GLU A 105 -17.24 18.30 -16.46
C GLU A 105 -16.26 18.52 -15.30
N LEU A 106 -15.19 17.71 -15.20
CA LEU A 106 -14.15 17.84 -14.17
C LEU A 106 -13.53 19.26 -14.16
N SER A 107 -13.37 19.85 -15.35
CA SER A 107 -12.95 21.24 -15.57
C SER A 107 -13.92 22.30 -15.03
N ARG A 108 -15.16 21.94 -14.68
CA ARG A 108 -16.22 22.82 -14.15
C ARG A 108 -16.68 22.42 -12.73
N MET A 109 -15.94 21.56 -12.05
CA MET A 109 -16.11 21.28 -10.62
C MET A 109 -15.09 22.13 -9.84
N THR A 110 -15.31 23.44 -9.86
CA THR A 110 -14.54 24.40 -9.08
C THR A 110 -14.73 24.10 -7.61
N LEU A 111 -13.62 23.86 -6.91
CA LEU A 111 -13.61 23.85 -5.45
C LEU A 111 -14.03 25.23 -4.96
N ASP A 112 -15.10 25.30 -4.17
CA ASP A 112 -15.65 26.57 -3.72
C ASP A 112 -15.05 26.98 -2.36
N TRP A 113 -14.84 28.28 -2.20
CA TRP A 113 -14.32 28.85 -0.95
C TRP A 113 -15.16 28.40 0.26
N SER A 114 -16.49 28.30 0.10
CA SER A 114 -17.42 27.93 1.17
C SER A 114 -17.24 26.48 1.63
N GLY A 115 -17.12 25.51 0.70
CA GLY A 115 -16.84 24.11 1.03
C GLY A 115 -15.51 23.92 1.75
N VAL A 116 -14.44 24.58 1.28
CA VAL A 116 -13.12 24.55 1.94
C VAL A 116 -13.16 25.20 3.32
N ASN A 117 -13.84 26.33 3.46
CA ASN A 117 -14.01 27.01 4.75
C ASN A 117 -14.81 26.15 5.74
N TRP A 118 -15.89 25.50 5.28
CA TRP A 118 -16.71 24.61 6.11
C TRP A 118 -15.93 23.40 6.61
N PHE A 119 -15.10 22.79 5.76
CA PHE A 119 -14.14 21.76 6.15
C PHE A 119 -13.23 22.23 7.29
N PHE A 120 -12.61 23.41 7.18
CA PHE A 120 -11.73 23.91 8.24
C PHE A 120 -12.47 24.26 9.54
N LEU A 121 -13.70 24.79 9.47
CA LEU A 121 -14.53 25.05 10.64
C LEU A 121 -14.92 23.73 11.35
N LYS A 122 -15.28 22.69 10.59
CA LYS A 122 -15.59 21.36 11.09
C LYS A 122 -14.35 20.67 11.69
N LEU A 123 -13.21 20.76 11.01
CA LEU A 123 -11.91 20.22 11.45
C LEU A 123 -11.49 20.85 12.78
N ARG A 124 -11.57 22.19 12.88
CA ARG A 124 -11.36 22.94 14.13
C ARG A 124 -12.22 22.39 15.26
N LYS A 125 -13.54 22.31 15.04
CA LYS A 125 -14.52 21.85 16.02
C LYS A 125 -14.25 20.41 16.48
N VAL A 126 -13.79 19.51 15.60
CA VAL A 126 -13.44 18.13 15.95
C VAL A 126 -12.15 18.08 16.77
N ILE A 127 -11.11 18.82 16.37
CA ILE A 127 -9.83 18.90 17.11
C ILE A 127 -10.07 19.46 18.52
N GLU A 128 -10.79 20.57 18.65
CA GLU A 128 -11.11 21.23 19.92
C GLU A 128 -11.99 20.35 20.82
N LYS A 129 -13.07 19.76 20.28
CA LYS A 129 -14.01 18.90 21.04
C LYS A 129 -13.33 17.65 21.62
N HIS A 130 -12.35 17.09 20.92
CA HIS A 130 -11.73 15.81 21.29
C HIS A 130 -10.29 15.94 21.80
N GLY A 131 -9.74 17.15 21.86
CA GLY A 131 -8.36 17.39 22.32
C GLY A 131 -7.31 16.68 21.47
N ILE A 132 -7.50 16.63 20.15
CA ILE A 132 -6.62 15.87 19.24
C ILE A 132 -5.24 16.52 19.18
N LEU A 133 -4.19 15.76 19.51
CA LEU A 133 -2.80 16.21 19.44
C LEU A 133 -2.22 16.04 18.02
N PRO A 134 -1.13 16.75 17.65
CA PRO A 134 -0.56 16.69 16.29
C PRO A 134 -0.07 15.30 15.89
N ASP A 135 0.47 14.53 16.84
CA ASP A 135 0.86 13.14 16.68
C ASP A 135 -0.32 12.22 16.33
N ASP A 136 -1.53 12.63 16.70
CA ASP A 136 -2.78 11.91 16.52
C ASP A 136 -3.61 12.40 15.31
N ILE A 137 -3.14 13.42 14.58
CA ILE A 137 -3.72 13.83 13.29
C ILE A 137 -3.01 13.05 12.20
N TRP A 138 -3.72 12.08 11.63
CA TRP A 138 -3.23 11.20 10.57
C TRP A 138 -3.87 11.52 9.23
N ASN A 139 -3.12 11.29 8.17
CA ASN A 139 -3.56 11.38 6.80
C ASN A 139 -3.20 10.09 6.04
N VAL A 140 -4.11 9.60 5.20
CA VAL A 140 -3.92 8.42 4.35
C VAL A 140 -4.30 8.74 2.90
N ASP A 141 -3.56 8.15 1.95
CA ASP A 141 -3.83 8.25 0.52
C ASP A 141 -3.15 7.10 -0.27
N GLU A 142 -3.57 6.89 -1.52
CA GLU A 142 -3.09 5.84 -2.42
C GLU A 142 -2.14 6.37 -3.53
N ALA A 143 -0.89 5.91 -3.53
CA ALA A 143 0.09 6.20 -4.58
C ALA A 143 0.16 5.08 -5.64
N GLY A 144 -0.39 5.33 -6.83
CA GLY A 144 -0.25 4.43 -7.99
C GLY A 144 1.09 4.57 -8.72
N PHE A 145 1.76 3.45 -8.94
CA PHE A 145 3.02 3.33 -9.71
C PHE A 145 2.80 2.46 -10.95
N ARG A 146 3.39 2.87 -12.08
CA ARG A 146 3.56 2.02 -13.27
C ARG A 146 4.97 1.43 -13.24
N VAL A 147 5.04 0.13 -13.07
CA VAL A 147 6.28 -0.62 -12.87
C VAL A 147 7.09 -0.60 -14.16
N GLY A 148 8.35 -0.17 -14.07
CA GLY A 148 9.30 -0.16 -15.18
C GLY A 148 9.24 1.04 -16.13
N ILE A 149 8.30 1.97 -15.96
CA ILE A 149 8.31 3.23 -16.72
C ILE A 149 9.29 4.22 -16.06
N GLY A 150 10.52 4.25 -16.58
CA GLY A 150 11.49 5.31 -16.33
C GLY A 150 11.06 6.65 -16.96
N GLY A 151 11.62 7.76 -16.47
CA GLY A 151 11.39 9.07 -17.10
C GLY A 151 12.17 9.21 -18.41
N ARG A 152 11.71 10.04 -19.34
CA ARG A 152 12.54 10.47 -20.48
C ARG A 152 13.75 11.23 -19.94
N GLN A 153 14.96 10.79 -20.28
CA GLN A 153 16.21 11.39 -19.81
C GLN A 153 17.13 11.80 -20.96
N TRP A 154 17.90 12.86 -20.75
CA TRP A 154 18.97 13.26 -21.65
C TRP A 154 20.16 12.32 -21.49
N ILE A 155 20.40 11.51 -22.52
CA ILE A 155 21.61 10.67 -22.61
C ILE A 155 22.69 11.42 -23.38
N VAL A 156 23.81 11.72 -22.72
CA VAL A 156 24.99 12.30 -23.37
C VAL A 156 25.84 11.16 -23.92
N THR A 157 25.81 10.98 -25.24
CA THR A 157 26.53 9.91 -25.95
C THR A 157 27.56 10.48 -26.93
N ARG A 158 28.75 9.87 -27.00
CA ARG A 158 29.75 10.14 -28.05
C ARG A 158 29.45 9.38 -29.35
N CYS A 159 28.55 8.40 -29.31
CA CYS A 159 28.12 7.64 -30.48
C CYS A 159 26.85 8.29 -31.05
N THR A 160 26.98 8.91 -32.22
CA THR A 160 25.93 9.66 -32.92
C THR A 160 24.81 8.78 -33.48
N SER A 161 25.05 7.47 -33.62
CA SER A 161 24.08 6.47 -34.08
C SER A 161 23.58 5.56 -32.94
N ARG A 162 23.80 5.93 -31.68
CA ARG A 162 23.31 5.14 -30.54
C ARG A 162 21.86 5.49 -30.23
N ASP A 163 20.94 4.66 -30.69
CA ASP A 163 19.59 4.64 -30.15
C ASP A 163 19.62 4.28 -28.65
N ALA A 164 19.01 5.14 -27.84
CA ALA A 164 18.83 4.94 -26.41
C ALA A 164 17.39 4.51 -26.14
N HIS A 165 17.13 3.23 -26.34
CA HIS A 165 15.86 2.64 -25.94
C HIS A 165 15.86 2.42 -24.41
N LEU A 166 14.99 3.15 -23.71
CA LEU A 166 14.54 2.75 -22.37
C LEU A 166 13.82 1.40 -22.47
N ALA A 167 13.96 0.58 -21.43
CA ALA A 167 13.30 -0.73 -21.38
C ALA A 167 11.77 -0.57 -21.29
N ALA A 168 11.10 -0.72 -22.44
CA ALA A 168 9.66 -0.98 -22.59
C ALA A 168 8.68 0.02 -21.94
N GLU A 169 8.25 1.03 -22.71
CA GLU A 169 7.02 1.80 -22.45
C GLU A 169 5.73 0.93 -22.42
N THR A 170 5.85 -0.37 -22.75
CA THR A 170 4.74 -1.32 -22.84
C THR A 170 4.43 -2.06 -21.53
N CYS A 171 5.21 -1.85 -20.46
CA CYS A 171 4.93 -2.48 -19.16
C CYS A 171 3.64 -1.89 -18.56
N ARG A 172 2.57 -2.70 -18.51
CA ARG A 172 1.26 -2.32 -17.96
C ARG A 172 1.11 -2.67 -16.47
N ASP A 173 2.14 -3.23 -15.85
CA ASP A 173 2.06 -3.66 -14.46
C ASP A 173 1.93 -2.45 -13.52
N SER A 174 0.84 -2.43 -12.76
CA SER A 174 0.58 -1.45 -11.72
C SER A 174 0.85 -2.04 -10.33
N VAL A 175 1.33 -1.16 -9.45
CA VAL A 175 1.40 -1.37 -8.00
C VAL A 175 0.88 -0.11 -7.33
N THR A 176 0.01 -0.27 -6.35
CA THR A 176 -0.56 0.84 -5.56
C THR A 176 -0.05 0.74 -4.13
N CYS A 177 0.52 1.81 -3.58
CA CYS A 177 0.96 1.85 -2.20
C CYS A 177 0.04 2.79 -1.40
N ILE A 178 -0.68 2.26 -0.41
CA ILE A 178 -1.39 3.07 0.57
C ILE A 178 -0.40 3.45 1.68
N GLU A 179 -0.19 4.75 1.85
CA GLU A 179 0.67 5.32 2.89
C GLU A 179 -0.16 6.05 3.94
N ALA A 180 0.27 6.04 5.20
CA ALA A 180 -0.33 6.86 6.25
C ALA A 180 0.74 7.62 7.04
N VAL A 181 0.50 8.91 7.26
CA VAL A 181 1.45 9.86 7.86
C VAL A 181 0.78 10.72 8.92
N SER A 182 1.49 11.11 9.99
CA SER A 182 0.97 12.01 11.03
C SER A 182 1.46 13.44 10.86
N ALA A 183 0.72 14.41 11.40
CA ALA A 183 1.13 15.82 11.38
C ALA A 183 2.41 16.09 12.21
N ALA A 184 2.74 15.21 13.16
CA ALA A 184 4.03 15.19 13.85
C ALA A 184 5.20 14.64 12.99
N GLY A 185 4.95 14.24 11.74
CA GLY A 185 5.97 13.76 10.80
C GLY A 185 6.32 12.28 10.93
N GLN A 186 5.45 11.48 11.57
CA GLN A 186 5.60 10.03 11.65
C GLN A 186 4.90 9.36 10.46
N HIS A 187 5.17 8.07 10.25
CA HIS A 187 4.47 7.22 9.29
C HIS A 187 4.40 5.78 9.84
N ILE A 188 3.53 4.96 9.25
CA ILE A 188 3.48 3.51 9.48
C ILE A 188 3.95 2.74 8.25
N GLU A 189 4.03 1.42 8.34
CA GLU A 189 4.29 0.53 7.21
C GLU A 189 3.20 0.65 6.13
N ALA A 190 3.57 0.44 4.87
CA ALA A 190 2.65 0.58 3.74
C ALA A 190 1.75 -0.64 3.57
N MET A 191 0.61 -0.42 2.90
CA MET A 191 -0.10 -1.50 2.21
C MET A 191 0.21 -1.44 0.71
N VAL A 192 0.78 -2.50 0.17
CA VAL A 192 1.18 -2.63 -1.24
C VAL A 192 0.22 -3.56 -1.96
N ILE A 193 -0.61 -2.99 -2.84
CA ILE A 193 -1.57 -3.70 -3.68
C ILE A 193 -0.92 -3.98 -5.04
N MET A 194 -0.82 -5.26 -5.38
CA MET A 194 -0.28 -5.74 -6.64
C MET A 194 -1.40 -6.27 -7.53
N SER A 195 -1.42 -5.85 -8.79
CA SER A 195 -2.31 -6.42 -9.80
C SER A 195 -1.88 -7.85 -10.10
N ALA A 196 -2.52 -8.83 -9.46
CA ALA A 196 -2.18 -10.26 -9.51
C ALA A 196 -3.29 -11.15 -8.93
N ALA A 197 -3.23 -12.45 -9.21
CA ALA A 197 -4.10 -13.47 -8.58
C ALA A 197 -3.43 -14.22 -7.42
N HIS A 198 -2.09 -14.22 -7.37
CA HIS A 198 -1.30 -15.02 -6.42
C HIS A 198 -0.13 -14.20 -5.87
N HIS A 199 0.21 -14.44 -4.60
CA HIS A 199 1.43 -13.96 -3.97
C HIS A 199 2.63 -14.79 -4.45
N SER A 200 3.66 -14.15 -5.00
CA SER A 200 4.89 -14.83 -5.47
C SER A 200 5.92 -14.96 -4.35
N GLU A 201 6.64 -16.08 -4.28
CA GLU A 201 7.78 -16.22 -3.36
C GLU A 201 8.90 -15.22 -3.67
N ALA A 202 9.04 -14.77 -4.93
CA ALA A 202 10.05 -13.76 -5.29
C ALA A 202 9.78 -12.39 -4.65
N TRP A 203 8.59 -12.16 -4.09
CA TRP A 203 8.23 -10.88 -3.47
C TRP A 203 8.72 -10.76 -2.02
N VAL A 204 9.24 -11.82 -1.40
CA VAL A 204 9.62 -11.81 0.03
C VAL A 204 11.10 -11.47 0.26
N ASP A 205 11.92 -11.62 -0.77
CA ASP A 205 13.36 -11.32 -0.79
C ASP A 205 13.59 -9.82 -1.06
N ASN A 206 13.32 -9.03 -0.02
CA ASN A 206 13.41 -7.56 -0.01
C ASN A 206 13.70 -7.04 1.41
N THR A 207 13.92 -5.73 1.54
CA THR A 207 14.23 -5.04 2.80
C THR A 207 13.03 -4.36 3.48
N LEU A 208 11.79 -4.62 3.06
CA LEU A 208 10.59 -4.02 3.65
C LEU A 208 10.36 -4.52 5.08
N GLU A 209 9.75 -3.68 5.90
CA GLU A 209 9.38 -4.01 7.28
C GLU A 209 8.42 -5.20 7.31
N ASP A 210 8.58 -6.11 8.27
CA ASP A 210 7.76 -7.31 8.45
C ASP A 210 6.26 -7.05 8.47
N GLU A 211 5.86 -5.88 8.96
CA GLU A 211 4.49 -5.45 9.17
C GLU A 211 3.84 -4.88 7.91
N THR A 212 4.62 -4.60 6.85
CA THR A 212 4.13 -4.20 5.52
C THR A 212 3.08 -5.18 5.03
N LEU A 213 1.93 -4.67 4.56
CA LEU A 213 0.86 -5.51 4.05
C LEU A 213 1.00 -5.69 2.53
N PHE A 214 1.10 -6.93 2.08
CA PHE A 214 0.97 -7.31 0.68
C PHE A 214 -0.45 -7.74 0.38
N VAL A 215 -1.00 -7.20 -0.72
CA VAL A 215 -2.35 -7.48 -1.20
C VAL A 215 -2.27 -7.86 -2.66
N VAL A 216 -2.99 -8.90 -3.06
CA VAL A 216 -3.21 -9.20 -4.48
C VAL A 216 -4.67 -8.96 -4.85
N SER A 217 -4.88 -8.14 -5.87
CA SER A 217 -6.19 -7.81 -6.44
C SER A 217 -6.13 -8.06 -7.95
N PRO A 218 -7.09 -8.79 -8.56
CA PRO A 218 -7.10 -9.03 -10.00
C PRO A 218 -7.08 -7.75 -10.84
N ASN A 219 -7.67 -6.67 -10.31
CA ASN A 219 -7.80 -5.37 -10.98
C ASN A 219 -6.82 -4.32 -10.42
N GLY A 220 -6.04 -4.62 -9.38
CA GLY A 220 -5.11 -3.68 -8.74
C GLY A 220 -5.76 -2.56 -7.91
N TYR A 221 -7.09 -2.59 -7.71
CA TYR A 221 -7.83 -1.60 -6.91
C TYR A 221 -8.24 -2.16 -5.54
N THR A 222 -8.41 -1.24 -4.59
CA THR A 222 -8.98 -1.44 -3.26
C THR A 222 -10.46 -1.83 -3.33
N ASP A 223 -10.85 -2.84 -2.54
CA ASP A 223 -12.24 -3.21 -2.26
C ASP A 223 -12.58 -3.01 -0.77
N ASP A 224 -13.85 -3.21 -0.41
CA ASP A 224 -14.32 -3.06 0.98
C ASP A 224 -13.57 -3.96 1.99
N ILE A 225 -13.04 -5.11 1.55
CA ILE A 225 -12.29 -6.05 2.39
C ILE A 225 -10.88 -5.52 2.62
N ILE A 226 -10.22 -5.04 1.57
CA ILE A 226 -8.90 -4.39 1.61
C ILE A 226 -8.96 -3.16 2.52
N ALA A 227 -9.97 -2.30 2.36
CA ALA A 227 -10.20 -1.14 3.22
C ALA A 227 -10.40 -1.55 4.70
N LEU A 228 -11.18 -2.61 4.97
CA LEU A 228 -11.37 -3.13 6.32
C LEU A 228 -10.09 -3.73 6.93
N ARG A 229 -9.23 -4.37 6.13
CA ARG A 229 -7.92 -4.87 6.61
C ARG A 229 -6.95 -3.73 6.85
N TRP A 230 -6.94 -2.72 5.98
CA TRP A 230 -6.14 -1.53 6.13
C TRP A 230 -6.48 -0.78 7.44
N ILE A 231 -7.76 -0.52 7.75
CA ILE A 231 -8.11 0.21 8.98
C ILE A 231 -7.78 -0.58 10.26
N LYS A 232 -7.91 -1.91 10.24
CA LYS A 232 -7.47 -2.77 11.36
C LYS A 232 -5.95 -2.72 11.56
N HIS A 233 -5.19 -2.70 10.47
CA HIS A 233 -3.74 -2.53 10.50
C HIS A 233 -3.36 -1.14 11.02
N PHE A 234 -3.90 -0.06 10.45
CA PHE A 234 -3.71 1.32 10.92
C PHE A 234 -4.02 1.45 12.42
N ALA A 235 -5.14 0.88 12.87
CA ALA A 235 -5.56 0.91 14.27
C ALA A 235 -4.56 0.20 15.20
N ASN A 236 -3.95 -0.91 14.74
CA ASN A 236 -2.91 -1.64 15.47
C ASN A 236 -1.58 -0.86 15.49
N ARG A 237 -1.04 -0.50 14.31
CA ARG A 237 0.28 0.16 14.18
C ARG A 237 0.34 1.49 14.93
N THR A 238 -0.68 2.34 14.78
CA THR A 238 -0.70 3.66 15.42
C THR A 238 -1.06 3.63 16.90
N LYS A 239 -1.51 2.48 17.45
CA LYS A 239 -1.99 2.38 18.84
C LYS A 239 -0.95 2.85 19.85
N ASN A 240 0.28 2.36 19.72
CA ASN A 240 1.39 2.69 20.62
C ASN A 240 2.07 4.03 20.27
N MET A 241 1.67 4.65 19.15
CA MET A 241 2.14 5.98 18.73
C MET A 241 1.27 7.09 19.35
N THR A 242 -0.02 6.80 19.57
CA THR A 242 -1.04 7.71 20.11
C THR A 242 -0.56 8.47 21.36
N LYS A 243 -0.81 9.79 21.41
CA LYS A 243 -0.47 10.65 22.55
C LYS A 243 -1.69 11.09 23.35
N GLY A 244 -2.78 11.41 22.67
CA GLY A 244 -4.06 11.81 23.24
C GLY A 244 -5.01 10.64 23.45
N SER A 245 -6.31 10.95 23.54
CA SER A 245 -7.38 9.96 23.76
C SER A 245 -7.97 9.39 22.47
N ARG A 246 -7.81 10.08 21.34
CA ARG A 246 -8.41 9.73 20.04
C ARG A 246 -7.45 10.10 18.91
N ARG A 247 -7.52 9.33 17.81
CA ARG A 247 -6.80 9.60 16.55
C ARG A 247 -7.77 10.18 15.54
N LEU A 248 -7.40 11.25 14.85
CA LEU A 248 -8.15 11.78 13.71
C LEU A 248 -7.54 11.22 12.43
N LEU A 249 -8.33 10.54 11.60
CA LEU A 249 -7.88 9.98 10.33
C LEU A 249 -8.52 10.74 9.17
N ILE A 250 -7.71 11.47 8.41
CA ILE A 250 -8.14 12.31 7.28
C ILE A 250 -7.83 11.58 5.96
N PHE A 251 -8.85 11.39 5.12
CA PHE A 251 -8.78 10.61 3.87
C PHE A 251 -9.68 11.20 2.77
N ASP A 252 -9.52 10.77 1.52
CA ASP A 252 -10.36 11.25 0.42
C ASP A 252 -11.73 10.56 0.38
N GLY A 253 -12.78 11.28 -0.03
CA GLY A 253 -14.15 10.78 0.00
C GLY A 253 -14.48 9.69 -1.04
N HIS A 254 -13.48 9.05 -1.67
CA HIS A 254 -13.72 8.03 -2.67
C HIS A 254 -14.40 6.79 -2.02
N GLY A 255 -15.54 6.38 -2.55
CA GLY A 255 -16.58 5.73 -1.75
C GLY A 255 -16.36 4.29 -1.28
N SER A 256 -15.12 3.78 -1.28
CA SER A 256 -14.68 2.46 -0.79
C SER A 256 -14.43 2.41 0.73
N HIS A 257 -14.19 3.55 1.38
CA HIS A 257 -13.59 3.56 2.73
C HIS A 257 -14.59 3.58 3.90
N CYS A 258 -15.89 3.36 3.68
CA CYS A 258 -16.93 3.77 4.64
C CYS A 258 -18.05 2.75 4.87
N THR A 259 -17.73 1.45 4.84
CA THR A 259 -18.68 0.41 5.25
C THR A 259 -18.99 0.50 6.75
N LYS A 260 -20.16 -0.02 7.19
CA LYS A 260 -20.50 -0.15 8.62
C LYS A 260 -19.35 -0.79 9.42
N GLN A 261 -18.73 -1.84 8.88
CA GLN A 261 -17.61 -2.55 9.51
C GLN A 261 -16.36 -1.68 9.66
N PHE A 262 -16.04 -0.84 8.67
CA PHE A 262 -14.92 0.11 8.77
C PHE A 262 -15.15 1.12 9.91
N LEU A 263 -16.37 1.67 9.98
CA LEU A 263 -16.75 2.64 11.01
C LEU A 263 -16.77 2.02 12.41
N SER A 264 -17.26 0.78 12.57
CA SER A 264 -17.19 0.05 13.84
C SER A 264 -15.74 -0.15 14.30
N VAL A 265 -14.82 -0.54 13.40
CA VAL A 265 -13.39 -0.64 13.75
C VAL A 265 -12.82 0.72 14.17
N CYS A 266 -13.22 1.81 13.52
CA CYS A 266 -12.81 3.16 13.92
C CYS A 266 -13.29 3.49 15.34
N GLU A 267 -14.57 3.27 15.63
CA GLU A 267 -15.19 3.54 16.93
C GLU A 267 -14.54 2.70 18.05
N GLU A 268 -14.44 1.39 17.87
CA GLU A 268 -13.78 0.44 18.80
C GLU A 268 -12.33 0.85 19.15
N ASN A 269 -11.65 1.55 18.24
CA ASN A 269 -10.25 1.95 18.37
C ASN A 269 -10.05 3.45 18.65
N ASN A 270 -11.12 4.19 18.98
CA ASN A 270 -11.05 5.64 19.22
C ASN A 270 -10.45 6.44 18.04
N ILE A 271 -10.78 6.03 16.81
CA ILE A 271 -10.41 6.71 15.58
C ILE A 271 -11.63 7.50 15.09
N ILE A 272 -11.43 8.78 14.79
CA ILE A 272 -12.40 9.66 14.16
C ILE A 272 -12.08 9.69 12.65
N PRO A 273 -12.85 9.01 11.78
CA PRO A 273 -12.74 9.21 10.35
C PRO A 273 -13.13 10.65 9.98
N PHE A 274 -12.50 11.23 8.95
CA PHE A 274 -12.76 12.58 8.49
C PHE A 274 -12.48 12.68 6.99
N SER A 275 -13.51 12.79 6.14
CA SER A 275 -13.27 12.88 4.69
C SER A 275 -12.97 14.30 4.23
N PHE A 276 -12.19 14.43 3.18
CA PHE A 276 -12.03 15.68 2.43
C PHE A 276 -13.28 16.03 1.59
N PRO A 277 -13.56 17.34 1.37
CA PRO A 277 -14.54 17.77 0.39
C PRO A 277 -14.25 17.21 -1.01
N PRO A 278 -15.26 16.89 -1.82
CA PRO A 278 -15.06 16.41 -3.19
C PRO A 278 -14.13 17.31 -4.01
N HIS A 279 -13.24 16.69 -4.78
CA HIS A 279 -12.25 17.35 -5.67
C HIS A 279 -11.17 18.20 -4.96
N SER A 280 -11.08 18.17 -3.64
CA SER A 280 -10.12 19.01 -2.88
C SER A 280 -8.70 18.44 -2.73
N SER A 281 -8.43 17.18 -3.12
CA SER A 281 -7.17 16.49 -2.81
C SER A 281 -5.93 17.32 -3.21
N HIS A 282 -5.91 17.84 -4.43
CA HIS A 282 -4.83 18.70 -4.95
C HIS A 282 -4.48 19.96 -4.12
N VAL A 283 -5.31 20.34 -3.14
CA VAL A 283 -5.07 21.45 -2.21
C VAL A 283 -5.03 21.03 -0.73
N LEU A 284 -5.85 20.06 -0.34
CA LEU A 284 -6.03 19.67 1.07
C LEU A 284 -5.30 18.38 1.48
N GLN A 285 -4.86 17.54 0.54
CA GLN A 285 -4.23 16.23 0.80
C GLN A 285 -2.71 16.35 1.06
N PRO A 286 -2.20 16.20 2.30
CA PRO A 286 -0.78 16.34 2.61
C PRO A 286 0.15 15.42 1.79
N LEU A 287 -0.31 14.20 1.53
CA LEU A 287 0.43 13.20 0.77
C LEU A 287 0.64 13.62 -0.69
N ASP A 288 -0.43 13.98 -1.41
CA ASP A 288 -0.34 14.56 -2.76
C ASP A 288 0.54 15.81 -2.81
N VAL A 289 0.30 16.77 -1.89
CA VAL A 289 0.89 18.12 -1.95
C VAL A 289 2.40 18.14 -1.70
N SER A 290 2.95 17.22 -0.90
CA SER A 290 4.39 17.25 -0.57
C SER A 290 5.13 15.91 -0.56
N VAL A 291 4.45 14.76 -0.53
CA VAL A 291 5.10 13.44 -0.34
C VAL A 291 5.16 12.64 -1.63
N PHE A 292 4.05 12.57 -2.38
CA PHE A 292 3.92 11.71 -3.55
C PHE A 292 4.74 12.18 -4.76
N GLN A 293 5.07 13.46 -4.87
CA GLN A 293 6.03 13.94 -5.88
C GLN A 293 7.45 13.40 -5.60
N PRO A 294 8.07 13.58 -4.40
CA PRO A 294 9.29 12.87 -4.02
C PRO A 294 9.20 11.35 -4.20
N TYR A 295 8.06 10.74 -3.83
CA TYR A 295 7.86 9.29 -3.96
C TYR A 295 8.00 8.82 -5.41
N LYS A 296 7.32 9.49 -6.34
CA LYS A 296 7.38 9.24 -7.80
C LYS A 296 8.72 9.67 -8.43
N HIS A 297 9.50 10.53 -7.78
CA HIS A 297 10.88 10.85 -8.20
C HIS A 297 11.84 9.72 -7.81
N TRP A 298 11.85 9.29 -6.56
CA TRP A 298 12.75 8.24 -6.09
C TRP A 298 12.45 6.87 -6.73
N HIS A 299 11.20 6.59 -7.09
CA HIS A 299 10.86 5.46 -7.96
C HIS A 299 11.57 5.53 -9.32
N ARG A 300 11.58 6.68 -10.00
CA ARG A 300 12.29 6.84 -11.28
C ARG A 300 13.80 6.65 -11.12
N GLU A 301 14.40 7.27 -10.10
CA GLU A 301 15.82 7.07 -9.79
C GLU A 301 16.18 5.60 -9.51
N ALA A 302 15.27 4.83 -8.88
CA ALA A 302 15.46 3.39 -8.66
C ALA A 302 15.41 2.59 -9.97
N VAL A 303 14.47 2.91 -10.88
CA VAL A 303 14.43 2.33 -12.24
C VAL A 303 15.73 2.64 -12.99
N ASP A 304 16.17 3.91 -12.99
CA ASP A 304 17.37 4.34 -13.70
C ASP A 304 18.65 3.70 -13.12
N ALA A 305 18.73 3.55 -11.79
CA ALA A 305 19.83 2.85 -11.12
C ALA A 305 19.84 1.35 -11.46
N ALA A 306 18.68 0.71 -11.51
CA ALA A 306 18.57 -0.68 -11.97
C ALA A 306 19.01 -0.82 -13.44
N THR A 307 18.54 0.05 -14.34
CA THR A 307 18.98 0.05 -15.75
C THR A 307 20.49 0.28 -15.88
N ARG A 308 21.09 1.17 -15.08
CA ARG A 308 22.56 1.37 -15.03
C ARG A 308 23.34 0.12 -14.62
N THR A 309 22.75 -0.77 -13.81
CA THR A 309 23.35 -2.09 -13.47
C THR A 309 22.98 -3.20 -14.46
N GLY A 310 22.37 -2.86 -15.60
CA GLY A 310 21.99 -3.83 -16.64
C GLY A 310 20.66 -4.54 -16.36
N CYS A 311 19.75 -3.93 -15.59
CA CYS A 311 18.38 -4.44 -15.50
C CYS A 311 17.62 -4.13 -16.80
N THR A 312 17.26 -5.19 -17.54
CA THR A 312 16.55 -5.12 -18.83
C THR A 312 15.04 -5.05 -18.69
N ASN A 313 14.49 -5.39 -17.52
CA ASN A 313 13.07 -5.26 -17.20
C ASN A 313 12.90 -5.07 -15.69
N PHE A 314 12.45 -3.89 -15.28
CA PHE A 314 12.21 -3.58 -13.87
C PHE A 314 10.82 -4.08 -13.48
N THR A 315 10.76 -5.20 -12.74
CA THR A 315 9.52 -5.92 -12.42
C THR A 315 8.95 -5.53 -11.05
N LYS A 316 7.77 -6.07 -10.68
CA LYS A 316 7.21 -5.94 -9.32
C LYS A 316 8.21 -6.38 -8.23
N THR A 317 9.06 -7.37 -8.51
CA THR A 317 10.12 -7.82 -7.61
C THR A 317 11.25 -6.80 -7.46
N GLU A 318 11.61 -6.07 -8.53
CA GLU A 318 12.56 -4.94 -8.42
C GLU A 318 11.94 -3.76 -7.69
N PHE A 319 10.66 -3.48 -7.94
CA PHE A 319 9.91 -2.44 -7.22
C PHE A 319 9.89 -2.69 -5.71
N LEU A 320 9.52 -3.90 -5.27
CA LEU A 320 9.50 -4.25 -3.84
C LEU A 320 10.89 -4.21 -3.19
N ALA A 321 11.94 -4.63 -3.89
CA ALA A 321 13.32 -4.54 -3.41
C ALA A 321 13.78 -3.08 -3.23
N ALA A 322 13.35 -2.17 -4.11
CA ALA A 322 13.65 -0.74 -4.01
C ALA A 322 12.70 0.02 -3.07
N LEU A 323 11.53 -0.52 -2.75
CA LEU A 323 10.44 0.23 -2.12
C LEU A 323 10.82 0.82 -0.76
N ASN A 324 11.53 0.10 0.11
CA ASN A 324 11.95 0.65 1.40
C ASN A 324 12.89 1.85 1.22
N ASP A 325 13.91 1.71 0.38
CA ASP A 325 14.83 2.79 0.02
C ASP A 325 14.13 4.04 -0.52
N ILE A 326 13.09 3.84 -1.34
CA ILE A 326 12.24 4.91 -1.89
C ILE A 326 11.44 5.57 -0.75
N ARG A 327 10.82 4.78 0.14
CA ARG A 327 10.05 5.26 1.30
C ARG A 327 10.91 6.07 2.26
N ILE A 328 12.07 5.58 2.67
CA ILE A 328 13.05 6.29 3.51
C ILE A 328 13.43 7.65 2.92
N LYS A 329 13.58 7.75 1.59
CA LYS A 329 13.97 8.99 0.91
C LYS A 329 12.80 9.97 0.73
N ALA A 330 11.56 9.48 0.64
CA ALA A 330 10.34 10.29 0.45
C ALA A 330 9.67 10.70 1.77
N LEU A 331 9.42 9.76 2.68
CA LEU A 331 8.68 9.90 3.96
C LEU A 331 9.51 10.54 5.08
N LYS A 332 10.37 11.51 4.73
CA LYS A 332 11.16 12.26 5.73
C LYS A 332 10.23 13.10 6.60
N PRO A 333 10.44 13.19 7.93
CA PRO A 333 9.55 13.94 8.83
C PRO A 333 9.33 15.40 8.42
N ASN A 334 10.36 16.06 7.87
CA ASN A 334 10.24 17.44 7.37
C ASN A 334 9.37 17.54 6.11
N THR A 335 9.43 16.56 5.20
CA THR A 335 8.56 16.49 4.02
C THR A 335 7.10 16.32 4.43
N ILE A 336 6.84 15.40 5.37
CA ILE A 336 5.50 15.14 5.90
C ILE A 336 4.93 16.40 6.58
N LYS A 337 5.66 16.97 7.55
CA LYS A 337 5.27 18.21 8.24
C LYS A 337 5.04 19.37 7.27
N ASN A 338 5.85 19.47 6.21
CA ASN A 338 5.65 20.48 5.18
C ASN A 338 4.35 20.28 4.39
N GLY A 339 3.96 19.04 4.10
CA GLY A 339 2.66 18.71 3.51
C GLY A 339 1.50 19.24 4.36
N PHE A 340 1.43 18.84 5.63
CA PHE A 340 0.38 19.31 6.57
C PHE A 340 0.33 20.84 6.74
N ARG A 341 1.50 21.50 6.66
CA ARG A 341 1.61 22.97 6.70
C ARG A 341 1.06 23.62 5.43
N LEU A 342 1.41 23.10 4.25
CA LEU A 342 0.97 23.62 2.95
C LEU A 342 -0.54 23.44 2.69
N THR A 343 -1.14 22.42 3.31
CA THR A 343 -2.59 22.16 3.28
C THR A 343 -3.35 22.86 4.42
N GLY A 344 -2.67 23.63 5.29
CA GLY A 344 -3.30 24.36 6.39
C GLY A 344 -3.96 23.50 7.47
N ILE A 345 -3.77 22.17 7.44
CA ILE A 345 -4.32 21.22 8.42
C ILE A 345 -3.55 21.33 9.73
N TYR A 346 -2.21 21.36 9.66
CA TYR A 346 -1.38 21.50 10.83
C TYR A 346 -0.06 22.27 10.57
N PRO A 347 0.20 23.39 11.26
CA PRO A 347 -0.71 24.10 12.16
C PRO A 347 -2.01 24.52 11.44
N LEU A 348 -3.13 24.58 12.17
CA LEU A 348 -4.43 24.88 11.59
C LEU A 348 -4.46 26.33 11.07
N ARG A 349 -4.36 26.50 9.75
CA ARG A 349 -4.21 27.78 9.05
C ARG A 349 -5.12 27.85 7.81
N PRO A 350 -6.45 27.93 8.01
CA PRO A 350 -7.40 28.03 6.90
C PRO A 350 -7.07 29.19 5.95
N ASP A 351 -6.66 30.34 6.48
CA ASP A 351 -6.46 31.57 5.70
C ASP A 351 -5.36 31.46 4.64
N GLU A 352 -4.31 30.67 4.88
CA GLU A 352 -3.22 30.44 3.89
C GLU A 352 -3.70 29.60 2.70
N VAL A 353 -4.72 28.77 2.90
CA VAL A 353 -5.32 27.91 1.87
C VAL A 353 -6.48 28.63 1.17
N LEU A 354 -7.35 29.29 1.95
CA LEU A 354 -8.51 30.02 1.45
C LEU A 354 -8.13 31.18 0.51
N LYS A 355 -6.95 31.81 0.70
CA LYS A 355 -6.39 32.81 -0.23
C LYS A 355 -6.15 32.29 -1.66
N LYS A 356 -6.04 30.97 -1.86
CA LYS A 356 -5.88 30.36 -3.19
C LYS A 356 -7.20 30.32 -3.97
N PHE A 357 -8.34 30.55 -3.31
CA PHE A 357 -9.66 30.58 -3.92
C PHE A 357 -10.15 32.03 -3.97
N ALA A 358 -10.22 32.60 -5.16
CA ALA A 358 -10.72 33.95 -5.36
C ALA A 358 -12.19 34.06 -4.94
N ALA A 359 -12.54 35.13 -4.22
CA ALA A 359 -13.89 35.66 -4.28
C ALA A 359 -14.14 36.13 -5.73
N PRO A 360 -15.36 35.95 -6.29
CA PRO A 360 -15.58 36.10 -7.72
C PRO A 360 -15.33 37.53 -8.19
N LYS A 361 -14.43 37.67 -9.18
CA LYS A 361 -14.36 38.80 -10.13
C LYS A 361 -13.55 38.43 -11.36
N ASP A 362 -13.76 39.21 -12.41
CA ASP A 362 -13.65 38.80 -13.80
C ASP A 362 -12.21 38.63 -14.33
N HIS A 363 -12.11 37.88 -15.42
CA HIS A 363 -10.85 37.65 -16.13
C HIS A 363 -10.39 38.89 -16.90
N GLU A 364 -9.09 39.17 -16.84
CA GLU A 364 -8.33 39.65 -17.98
C GLU A 364 -6.96 38.96 -17.98
N ALA A 365 -6.43 38.65 -19.16
CA ALA A 365 -5.26 37.82 -19.35
C ALA A 365 -4.37 38.40 -20.45
N GLU A 366 -3.06 38.37 -20.25
CA GLU A 366 -2.06 38.65 -21.30
C GLU A 366 -0.97 37.57 -21.31
N ALA A 367 -0.34 37.42 -22.47
CA ALA A 367 0.57 36.34 -22.81
C ALA A 367 1.82 36.89 -23.53
N GLU A 368 2.63 35.97 -24.09
CA GLU A 368 3.77 36.21 -25.01
C GLU A 368 5.09 36.67 -24.35
N GLN A 369 6.29 36.42 -24.90
CA GLN A 369 6.66 35.68 -26.12
C GLN A 369 8.04 34.97 -25.97
N ALA A 370 8.48 34.23 -27.00
CA ALA A 370 9.73 33.45 -27.01
C ALA A 370 10.88 34.16 -27.77
N GLY A 371 12.13 33.68 -27.61
CA GLY A 371 13.29 34.14 -28.37
C GLY A 371 14.37 33.06 -28.53
N THR A 372 14.93 32.94 -29.73
CA THR A 372 15.87 31.89 -30.15
C THR A 372 17.18 32.50 -30.68
N SER A 373 18.33 31.87 -30.44
CA SER A 373 19.51 32.02 -31.32
C SER A 373 20.45 30.80 -31.23
N SER A 374 21.32 30.63 -32.23
CA SER A 374 22.07 29.39 -32.55
C SER A 374 23.50 29.69 -33.03
N GLN A 375 24.43 28.70 -32.96
CA GLN A 375 25.53 28.50 -33.94
C GLN A 375 26.40 27.23 -33.69
N GLN A 376 27.32 26.95 -34.64
CA GLN A 376 27.95 25.65 -35.00
C GLN A 376 29.46 25.85 -35.37
N LEU A 377 30.40 24.89 -35.54
CA LEU A 377 30.56 23.43 -35.31
C LEU A 377 32.08 23.08 -35.30
N SER A 378 32.53 21.89 -34.84
CA SER A 378 33.71 21.15 -35.38
C SER A 378 34.05 19.84 -34.64
N SER A 379 34.78 18.92 -35.28
CA SER A 379 35.12 17.56 -34.79
C SER A 379 36.47 17.01 -35.38
N PRO A 380 36.88 15.73 -35.26
CA PRO A 380 38.02 15.28 -34.43
C PRO A 380 39.20 14.62 -35.21
N PRO A 381 40.23 14.04 -34.54
CA PRO A 381 40.45 12.59 -34.71
C PRO A 381 41.07 11.75 -33.54
N HIS A 382 40.64 10.48 -33.49
CA HIS A 382 41.34 9.20 -33.12
C HIS A 382 41.84 8.81 -31.70
N LEU A 383 41.94 7.47 -31.52
CA LEU A 383 42.16 6.63 -30.33
C LEU A 383 43.31 5.61 -30.59
N PRO A 384 43.97 5.05 -29.55
CA PRO A 384 43.70 3.63 -29.19
C PRO A 384 43.80 3.30 -27.66
N ALA A 385 43.66 2.01 -27.29
CA ALA A 385 43.69 1.44 -25.93
C ALA A 385 44.69 0.24 -25.85
N THR A 386 44.96 -0.50 -24.75
CA THR A 386 44.24 -0.83 -23.50
C THR A 386 45.25 -1.19 -22.37
N PRO A 387 45.01 -0.89 -21.07
CA PRO A 387 46.04 -1.02 -20.02
C PRO A 387 46.11 -2.37 -19.28
N ARG A 388 47.20 -2.62 -18.56
CA ARG A 388 47.35 -3.72 -17.57
C ARG A 388 47.80 -3.22 -16.18
N THR A 389 47.00 -3.59 -15.17
CA THR A 389 47.24 -3.66 -13.71
C THR A 389 47.67 -2.40 -12.91
N ILE A 390 46.80 -1.97 -12.00
CA ILE A 390 46.79 -0.62 -11.39
C ILE A 390 47.57 -0.47 -10.07
N ARG A 391 47.79 -1.55 -9.31
CA ARG A 391 48.19 -1.46 -7.88
C ARG A 391 49.63 -0.98 -7.61
N SER A 392 50.53 -1.07 -8.60
CA SER A 392 51.92 -0.61 -8.48
C SER A 392 52.06 0.91 -8.70
N ILE A 393 51.38 1.43 -9.74
CA ILE A 393 51.60 2.77 -10.29
C ILE A 393 51.25 3.88 -9.29
N ILE A 394 50.16 3.74 -8.53
CA ILE A 394 49.71 4.76 -7.57
C ILE A 394 50.77 5.01 -6.48
N ARG A 395 51.38 3.95 -5.94
CA ARG A 395 52.36 4.05 -4.85
C ARG A 395 53.65 4.74 -5.31
N THR A 396 54.09 4.43 -6.54
CA THR A 396 55.29 5.06 -7.12
C THR A 396 55.05 6.51 -7.53
N ALA A 397 53.86 6.86 -8.03
CA ALA A 397 53.52 8.23 -8.43
C ALA A 397 53.57 9.23 -7.27
N HIS A 398 53.00 8.87 -6.10
CA HIS A 398 53.07 9.70 -4.89
C HIS A 398 54.53 9.86 -4.40
N ALA A 399 55.28 8.76 -4.32
CA ALA A 399 56.69 8.78 -3.89
C ALA A 399 57.59 9.65 -4.81
N ILE A 400 57.25 9.77 -6.10
CA ILE A 400 57.99 10.63 -7.04
C ILE A 400 57.61 12.11 -6.89
N GLN A 401 56.34 12.43 -6.59
CA GLN A 401 55.90 13.82 -6.36
C GLN A 401 56.36 14.41 -5.03
N GLU A 402 56.58 13.60 -4.00
CA GLU A 402 56.99 14.08 -2.67
C GLU A 402 58.52 14.26 -2.52
N ASN A 403 59.33 13.56 -3.33
CA ASN A 403 60.79 13.52 -3.14
C ASN A 403 61.62 14.28 -4.21
N TYR A 404 61.02 14.81 -5.28
CA TYR A 404 61.75 15.43 -6.39
C TYR A 404 61.01 16.64 -7.00
N GLU A 405 61.76 17.70 -7.36
CA GLU A 405 61.24 18.75 -8.24
C GLU A 405 61.15 18.23 -9.68
N LEU A 406 59.91 18.11 -10.18
CA LEU A 406 59.62 17.47 -11.46
C LEU A 406 59.53 18.50 -12.59
N SER A 407 60.24 18.23 -13.70
CA SER A 407 60.05 18.94 -14.97
C SER A 407 58.57 18.96 -15.38
N PRO A 408 58.05 20.06 -15.97
CA PRO A 408 56.64 20.18 -16.37
C PRO A 408 56.11 19.03 -17.23
N THR A 409 56.97 18.44 -18.07
CA THR A 409 56.64 17.27 -18.90
C THR A 409 56.38 16.02 -18.06
N ILE A 410 57.22 15.78 -17.04
CA ILE A 410 57.11 14.63 -16.15
C ILE A 410 55.92 14.82 -15.20
N ALA A 411 55.73 16.03 -14.66
CA ALA A 411 54.56 16.36 -13.84
C ALA A 411 53.23 16.14 -14.60
N ARG A 412 53.18 16.52 -15.90
CA ARG A 412 52.02 16.25 -16.77
C ARG A 412 51.79 14.75 -16.99
N TYR A 413 52.86 13.97 -17.18
CA TYR A 413 52.78 12.51 -17.30
C TYR A 413 52.24 11.86 -16.02
N VAL A 414 52.81 12.19 -14.86
CA VAL A 414 52.36 11.69 -13.55
C VAL A 414 50.89 12.02 -13.31
N LYS A 415 50.47 13.27 -13.56
CA LYS A 415 49.06 13.69 -13.45
C LYS A 415 48.14 12.86 -14.35
N GLY A 416 48.54 12.58 -15.58
CA GLY A 416 47.79 11.71 -16.49
C GLY A 416 47.69 10.26 -15.98
N THR A 417 48.76 9.70 -15.41
CA THR A 417 48.72 8.34 -14.82
C THR A 417 47.80 8.26 -13.61
N LEU A 418 47.79 9.28 -12.74
CA LEU A 418 46.89 9.36 -11.59
C LEU A 418 45.41 9.46 -12.00
N GLN A 419 45.10 10.31 -12.98
CA GLN A 419 43.74 10.44 -13.51
C GLN A 419 43.24 9.11 -14.12
N ASN A 420 44.09 8.44 -14.92
CA ASN A 420 43.77 7.13 -15.48
C ASN A 420 43.59 6.04 -14.40
N ALA A 421 44.39 6.08 -13.33
CA ALA A 421 44.25 5.15 -12.20
C ALA A 421 42.94 5.38 -11.43
N GLN A 422 42.53 6.62 -11.22
CA GLN A 422 41.23 6.97 -10.64
C GLN A 422 40.06 6.49 -11.53
N SER A 423 40.11 6.75 -12.84
CA SER A 423 39.11 6.24 -13.80
C SER A 423 39.04 4.70 -13.81
N GLY A 424 40.19 4.01 -13.73
CA GLY A 424 40.26 2.56 -13.62
C GLY A 424 39.65 2.02 -12.32
N SER A 425 39.88 2.70 -11.19
CA SER A 425 39.25 2.35 -9.91
C SER A 425 37.72 2.49 -9.96
N LEU A 426 37.22 3.58 -10.54
CA LEU A 426 35.78 3.81 -10.72
C LEU A 426 35.15 2.75 -11.65
N ALA A 427 35.86 2.35 -12.71
CA ALA A 427 35.39 1.29 -13.62
C ALA A 427 35.33 -0.09 -12.93
N ILE A 428 36.33 -0.45 -12.11
CA ILE A 428 36.32 -1.69 -11.32
C ILE A 428 35.16 -1.68 -10.31
N GLN A 429 34.95 -0.57 -9.61
CA GLN A 429 33.82 -0.42 -8.68
C GLN A 429 32.47 -0.54 -9.40
N ALA A 430 32.31 0.10 -10.55
CA ALA A 430 31.10 -0.01 -11.36
C ALA A 430 30.82 -1.46 -11.81
N LEU A 431 31.85 -2.19 -12.28
CA LEU A 431 31.73 -3.60 -12.65
C LEU A 431 31.37 -4.49 -11.46
N SER A 432 32.01 -4.27 -10.30
CA SER A 432 31.69 -4.99 -9.06
C SER A 432 30.23 -4.79 -8.64
N ASN A 433 29.74 -3.55 -8.68
CA ASN A 433 28.35 -3.21 -8.37
C ASN A 433 27.39 -3.87 -9.37
N GLN A 434 27.74 -3.87 -10.67
CA GLN A 434 26.94 -4.52 -11.71
C GLN A 434 26.84 -6.04 -11.49
N THR A 435 27.95 -6.70 -11.17
CA THR A 435 27.99 -8.15 -10.92
C THR A 435 27.21 -8.52 -9.65
N ALA A 436 27.37 -7.78 -8.56
CA ALA A 436 26.61 -7.99 -7.32
C ALA A 436 25.09 -7.85 -7.56
N ALA A 437 24.67 -6.73 -8.17
CA ALA A 437 23.26 -6.50 -8.51
C ALA A 437 22.69 -7.56 -9.47
N GLN A 438 23.50 -8.14 -10.36
CA GLN A 438 23.05 -9.23 -11.25
C GLN A 438 22.87 -10.55 -10.48
N GLN A 439 23.75 -10.86 -9.53
CA GLN A 439 23.61 -12.05 -8.67
C GLN A 439 22.35 -11.97 -7.80
N GLU A 440 22.06 -10.81 -7.22
CA GLU A 440 20.84 -10.57 -6.43
C GLU A 440 19.56 -10.67 -7.29
N ARG A 441 19.59 -10.15 -8.52
CA ARG A 441 18.48 -10.30 -9.47
C ARG A 441 18.25 -11.75 -9.88
N ASN A 442 19.32 -12.52 -10.10
CA ASN A 442 19.21 -13.94 -10.43
C ASN A 442 18.53 -14.73 -9.30
N LYS A 443 18.99 -14.56 -8.05
CA LYS A 443 18.38 -15.18 -6.85
C LYS A 443 16.88 -14.87 -6.73
N ARG A 444 16.50 -13.60 -6.90
CA ARG A 444 15.09 -13.18 -6.85
C ARG A 444 14.24 -13.78 -7.98
N ASN A 445 14.80 -13.89 -9.18
CA ASN A 445 14.09 -14.44 -10.35
C ASN A 445 13.92 -15.97 -10.33
N GLU A 446 14.81 -16.73 -9.67
CA GLU A 446 14.70 -18.19 -9.52
C GLU A 446 13.35 -18.65 -8.95
N ARG A 447 12.71 -17.82 -8.13
CA ARG A 447 11.43 -18.12 -7.44
C ARG A 447 10.21 -17.43 -8.02
N GLN A 448 10.34 -16.65 -9.08
CA GLN A 448 9.26 -15.81 -9.61
C GLN A 448 7.96 -16.59 -9.92
N ARG A 449 8.10 -17.86 -10.35
CA ARG A 449 6.98 -18.76 -10.69
C ARG A 449 6.40 -19.53 -9.50
N LYS A 450 7.00 -19.44 -8.31
CA LYS A 450 6.49 -20.11 -7.10
C LYS A 450 5.48 -19.22 -6.37
N VAL A 451 4.44 -19.86 -5.85
CA VAL A 451 3.29 -19.18 -5.22
C VAL A 451 3.32 -19.41 -3.72
N THR A 452 3.33 -18.31 -2.95
CA THR A 452 3.17 -18.28 -1.49
C THR A 452 1.71 -18.56 -1.11
N GLN A 453 0.76 -17.79 -1.65
CA GLN A 453 -0.68 -17.89 -1.39
C GLN A 453 -1.50 -17.47 -2.63
N SER A 454 -2.71 -18.01 -2.79
CA SER A 454 -3.70 -17.53 -3.77
C SER A 454 -4.63 -16.49 -3.15
N GLY A 455 -4.72 -15.31 -3.75
CA GLY A 455 -5.60 -14.23 -3.29
C GLY A 455 -5.22 -13.58 -1.95
N GLY A 456 -5.99 -12.55 -1.60
CA GLY A 456 -6.05 -12.00 -0.24
C GLY A 456 -4.89 -11.12 0.20
N VAL A 457 -4.86 -10.88 1.51
CA VAL A 457 -3.93 -10.00 2.22
C VAL A 457 -2.98 -10.87 3.06
N LEU A 458 -1.69 -10.52 3.09
CA LEU A 458 -0.66 -11.10 3.94
C LEU A 458 0.25 -10.00 4.48
N HIS A 459 0.79 -10.15 5.68
CA HIS A 459 1.96 -9.40 6.12
C HIS A 459 3.24 -9.92 5.45
N ALA A 460 4.26 -9.07 5.33
CA ALA A 460 5.54 -9.45 4.77
C ALA A 460 6.21 -10.58 5.59
N PHE A 461 6.06 -10.60 6.92
CA PHE A 461 6.54 -11.73 7.75
C PHE A 461 5.82 -13.04 7.43
N GLU A 462 4.49 -13.05 7.30
CA GLU A 462 3.71 -14.25 6.97
C GLU A 462 4.15 -14.80 5.60
N ALA A 463 4.36 -13.91 4.63
CA ALA A 463 4.85 -14.30 3.31
C ALA A 463 6.28 -14.90 3.38
N ARG A 464 7.17 -14.33 4.21
CA ARG A 464 8.52 -14.85 4.46
C ARG A 464 8.49 -16.22 5.15
N GLU A 465 7.64 -16.40 6.17
CA GLU A 465 7.47 -17.68 6.88
C GLU A 465 6.99 -18.79 5.92
N ILE A 466 5.92 -18.54 5.15
CA ILE A 466 5.38 -19.52 4.19
C ILE A 466 6.43 -19.89 3.11
N ALA A 467 7.22 -18.93 2.63
CA ALA A 467 8.29 -19.18 1.66
C ALA A 467 9.47 -19.98 2.26
N ALA A 468 9.76 -19.78 3.56
CA ALA A 468 10.79 -20.53 4.28
C ALA A 468 10.34 -21.97 4.56
N GLU A 469 9.09 -22.19 4.98
CA GLU A 469 8.50 -23.53 5.16
C GLU A 469 8.51 -24.32 3.86
N LYS A 470 8.10 -23.70 2.75
CA LYS A 470 8.13 -24.32 1.41
C LYS A 470 9.54 -24.69 0.98
N LEU A 471 10.53 -23.82 1.22
CA LEU A 471 11.93 -24.12 0.94
C LEU A 471 12.42 -25.34 1.75
N GLU A 472 12.08 -25.44 3.03
CA GLU A 472 12.51 -26.58 3.84
C GLU A 472 11.84 -27.88 3.39
N GLN A 473 10.55 -27.83 3.04
CA GLN A 473 9.82 -28.96 2.46
C GLN A 473 10.43 -29.42 1.11
N GLU A 474 10.88 -28.49 0.27
CA GLU A 474 11.59 -28.83 -0.97
C GLU A 474 12.95 -29.51 -0.73
N LYS A 475 13.73 -29.05 0.27
CA LYS A 475 14.98 -29.73 0.67
C LYS A 475 14.70 -31.14 1.18
N LEU A 476 13.67 -31.30 2.01
CA LEU A 476 13.20 -32.58 2.53
C LEU A 476 12.82 -33.54 1.38
N ASP A 477 12.03 -33.07 0.42
CA ASP A 477 11.61 -33.90 -0.71
C ASP A 477 12.73 -34.16 -1.72
N HIS A 478 13.69 -33.25 -1.88
CA HIS A 478 14.93 -33.51 -2.62
C HIS A 478 15.75 -34.62 -1.93
N ALA A 479 16.00 -34.51 -0.62
CA ALA A 479 16.72 -35.52 0.15
C ALA A 479 16.02 -36.89 0.09
N ARG A 480 14.68 -36.93 0.15
CA ARG A 480 13.86 -38.16 -0.04
C ARG A 480 14.03 -38.77 -1.44
N ARG A 481 14.10 -37.94 -2.50
CA ARG A 481 14.33 -38.40 -3.88
C ARG A 481 15.73 -38.98 -4.05
N GLU A 482 16.76 -38.29 -3.57
CA GLU A 482 18.15 -38.80 -3.62
C GLU A 482 18.29 -40.09 -2.80
N TRP A 483 17.71 -40.14 -1.59
CA TRP A 483 17.64 -41.36 -0.79
C TRP A 483 16.96 -42.53 -1.54
N THR A 484 15.89 -42.25 -2.28
CA THR A 484 15.19 -43.25 -3.09
C THR A 484 16.04 -43.75 -4.27
N LYS A 485 16.85 -42.89 -4.90
CA LYS A 485 17.85 -43.31 -5.90
C LYS A 485 18.92 -44.20 -5.28
N VAL A 486 19.58 -43.75 -4.21
CA VAL A 486 20.61 -44.52 -3.48
C VAL A 486 20.07 -45.88 -3.04
N LYS A 487 18.83 -45.93 -2.52
CA LYS A 487 18.17 -47.18 -2.12
C LYS A 487 17.87 -48.12 -3.30
N ARG A 488 17.57 -47.59 -4.50
CA ARG A 488 17.40 -48.40 -5.72
C ARG A 488 18.74 -48.91 -6.25
N GLU A 489 19.77 -48.06 -6.30
CA GLU A 489 21.12 -48.44 -6.72
C GLU A 489 21.74 -49.49 -5.78
N ALA A 490 21.57 -49.33 -4.47
CA ALA A 490 22.01 -50.31 -3.48
C ALA A 490 21.31 -51.66 -3.63
N LYS A 491 20.01 -51.69 -4.02
CA LYS A 491 19.30 -52.92 -4.36
C LYS A 491 19.81 -53.56 -5.65
N LEU A 492 20.09 -52.76 -6.69
CA LEU A 492 20.63 -53.24 -7.96
C LEU A 492 22.05 -53.80 -7.82
N ARG A 493 22.86 -53.25 -6.90
CA ARG A 493 24.21 -53.73 -6.55
C ARG A 493 24.22 -54.79 -5.45
N GLY A 494 23.08 -55.47 -5.22
CA GLY A 494 22.87 -56.41 -4.11
C GLY A 494 23.69 -57.71 -4.15
N SER A 495 24.61 -57.89 -5.11
CA SER A 495 25.48 -59.08 -5.21
C SER A 495 26.75 -59.00 -4.37
N GLU A 496 27.22 -57.81 -3.95
CA GLU A 496 28.52 -57.66 -3.27
C GLU A 496 28.48 -56.71 -2.05
N GLY A 497 28.67 -57.27 -0.85
CA GLY A 497 29.30 -56.60 0.31
C GLY A 497 28.56 -55.50 1.11
N TRP A 498 27.43 -54.97 0.65
CA TRP A 498 26.89 -53.69 1.15
C TRP A 498 26.21 -53.65 2.55
N SER A 499 26.16 -54.77 3.29
CA SER A 499 25.47 -54.85 4.60
C SER A 499 25.92 -53.78 5.61
N LYS A 500 27.22 -53.43 5.62
CA LYS A 500 27.79 -52.40 6.50
C LYS A 500 27.24 -51.00 6.19
N LEU A 501 27.28 -50.53 4.94
CA LEU A 501 26.77 -49.18 4.61
C LEU A 501 25.24 -49.10 4.73
N TYR A 502 24.50 -50.17 4.42
CA TYR A 502 23.06 -50.21 4.67
C TYR A 502 22.77 -49.98 6.17
N THR A 503 23.55 -50.61 7.04
CA THR A 503 23.44 -50.43 8.50
C THR A 503 23.84 -49.01 8.94
N GLU A 504 24.92 -48.45 8.40
CA GLU A 504 25.36 -47.06 8.65
C GLU A 504 24.30 -46.04 8.21
N LEU A 505 23.73 -46.21 7.01
CA LEU A 505 22.66 -45.36 6.49
C LEU A 505 21.37 -45.49 7.30
N CYS A 506 20.99 -46.69 7.74
CA CYS A 506 19.84 -46.85 8.65
C CYS A 506 20.07 -46.18 10.00
N LYS A 507 21.31 -46.14 10.53
CA LYS A 507 21.65 -45.34 11.73
C LYS A 507 21.57 -43.85 11.45
N ALA A 508 22.11 -43.39 10.32
CA ALA A 508 22.06 -41.98 9.91
C ALA A 508 20.62 -41.49 9.74
N VAL A 509 19.75 -42.27 9.07
CA VAL A 509 18.32 -41.96 8.93
C VAL A 509 17.63 -41.91 10.29
N LYS A 510 17.85 -42.90 11.18
CA LYS A 510 17.29 -42.85 12.54
C LYS A 510 17.77 -41.64 13.35
N HIS A 511 19.03 -41.23 13.18
CA HIS A 511 19.56 -40.02 13.81
C HIS A 511 18.87 -38.76 13.24
N TRP A 512 18.64 -38.72 11.93
CA TRP A 512 17.97 -37.63 11.24
C TRP A 512 16.49 -37.51 11.61
N GLU A 513 15.78 -38.63 11.75
CA GLU A 513 14.41 -38.69 12.28
C GLU A 513 14.38 -38.17 13.73
N LYS A 514 15.31 -38.60 14.58
CA LYS A 514 15.40 -38.13 15.97
C LYS A 514 15.71 -36.64 16.07
N ASP A 515 16.55 -36.10 15.18
CA ASP A 515 16.90 -34.68 15.14
C ASP A 515 15.76 -33.84 14.54
N ARG A 516 14.99 -34.37 13.60
CA ARG A 516 13.73 -33.76 13.14
C ARG A 516 12.72 -33.68 14.29
N ASP A 517 12.45 -34.79 14.96
CA ASP A 517 11.46 -34.85 16.03
C ASP A 517 11.86 -33.91 17.20
N ALA A 518 13.16 -33.83 17.52
CA ALA A 518 13.68 -32.87 18.51
C ALA A 518 13.57 -31.40 18.06
N ARG A 519 13.68 -31.10 16.76
CA ARG A 519 13.43 -29.74 16.22
C ARG A 519 11.94 -29.40 16.24
N GLU A 520 11.08 -30.34 15.86
CA GLU A 520 9.63 -30.19 15.87
C GLU A 520 9.12 -29.97 17.31
N GLN A 521 9.66 -30.71 18.28
CA GLN A 521 9.42 -30.51 19.70
C GLN A 521 9.89 -29.12 20.19
N ARG A 522 11.08 -28.67 19.79
CA ARG A 522 11.55 -27.28 20.08
C ARG A 522 10.67 -26.21 19.42
N PHE A 523 10.09 -26.47 18.26
CA PHE A 523 9.17 -25.56 17.58
C PHE A 523 7.82 -25.47 18.30
N GLU A 524 7.26 -26.59 18.76
CA GLU A 524 6.05 -26.58 19.59
C GLU A 524 6.32 -25.94 20.97
N GLU A 525 7.48 -26.18 21.59
CA GLU A 525 7.90 -25.43 22.79
C GLU A 525 8.00 -23.92 22.54
N ALA A 526 8.53 -23.49 21.38
CA ALA A 526 8.60 -22.08 21.00
C ALA A 526 7.20 -21.48 20.74
N ARG A 527 6.31 -22.20 20.07
CA ARG A 527 4.90 -21.82 19.88
C ARG A 527 4.15 -21.73 21.21
N ALA A 528 4.36 -22.68 22.11
CA ALA A 528 3.81 -22.67 23.46
C ALA A 528 4.32 -21.47 24.28
N ARG A 529 5.62 -21.16 24.21
CA ARG A 529 6.20 -19.95 24.82
C ARG A 529 5.60 -18.66 24.23
N LYS A 530 5.37 -18.59 22.91
CA LYS A 530 4.73 -17.44 22.26
C LYS A 530 3.28 -17.26 22.73
N ARG A 531 2.47 -18.34 22.73
CA ARG A 531 1.11 -18.32 23.28
C ARG A 531 1.07 -17.93 24.75
N ALA A 532 1.94 -18.51 25.59
CA ALA A 532 2.05 -18.16 27.00
C ALA A 532 2.44 -16.69 27.21
N PHE A 533 3.35 -16.15 26.38
CA PHE A 533 3.70 -14.72 26.42
C PHE A 533 2.52 -13.83 26.02
N GLU A 534 1.79 -14.19 24.96
CA GLU A 534 0.58 -13.48 24.52
C GLU A 534 -0.53 -13.51 25.60
N GLU A 535 -0.77 -14.67 26.22
CA GLU A 535 -1.72 -14.83 27.33
C GLU A 535 -1.30 -14.06 28.59
N THR A 536 -0.01 -14.10 28.95
CA THR A 536 0.52 -13.36 30.11
C THR A 536 0.40 -11.85 29.87
N THR A 537 0.68 -11.39 28.64
CA THR A 537 0.52 -9.99 28.23
C THR A 537 -0.96 -9.58 28.26
N GLN A 538 -1.88 -10.44 27.84
CA GLN A 538 -3.33 -10.22 27.98
C GLN A 538 -3.78 -10.19 29.45
N GLN A 539 -3.25 -11.04 30.33
CA GLN A 539 -3.60 -11.02 31.75
C GLN A 539 -3.04 -9.78 32.46
N GLN A 540 -1.81 -9.37 32.15
CA GLN A 540 -1.24 -8.12 32.68
C GLN A 540 -2.03 -6.90 32.20
N THR A 541 -2.41 -6.83 30.91
CA THR A 541 -3.27 -5.75 30.41
C THR A 541 -4.71 -5.80 30.95
N LYS A 542 -5.23 -6.97 31.38
CA LYS A 542 -6.49 -7.07 32.12
C LYS A 542 -6.36 -6.60 33.58
N ARG A 543 -5.27 -6.95 34.29
CA ARG A 543 -5.02 -6.47 35.67
C ARG A 543 -4.82 -4.95 35.72
N LEU A 544 -4.03 -4.40 34.81
CA LEU A 544 -3.86 -2.94 34.63
C LEU A 544 -5.14 -2.19 34.19
N ARG A 545 -6.23 -2.91 33.89
CA ARG A 545 -7.59 -2.39 33.63
C ARG A 545 -8.58 -2.65 34.77
N HIS A 546 -8.13 -3.20 35.89
CA HIS A 546 -8.89 -3.34 37.15
C HIS A 546 -8.24 -2.57 38.30
N GLU A 547 -6.97 -2.18 38.17
CA GLU A 547 -6.26 -1.25 39.07
C GLU A 547 -6.37 0.22 38.63
N LYS A 548 -7.24 0.50 37.64
CA LYS A 548 -7.70 1.83 37.19
C LYS A 548 -9.22 1.83 37.12
#